data_AF-A0A1Y3YI38-F1
#
_entry.id   AF-A0A1Y3YI38-F1
#
_cell.length_a   1.000
_cell.length_b   1.000
_cell.length_c   1.000
_cell.angle_alpha   90.00
_cell.angle_beta   90.00
_cell.angle_gamma   90.00
#
_symmetry.space_group_name_H-M   'P 1'
#
loop_
_entity.id
_entity.type
_entity.pdbx_description
1 polymer ?
#
loop_
_entity_poly.entity_id
_entity_poly.type
_entity_poly.pdbx_seq_one_letter_code
_entity_poly.pdbx_strand_id
1 'polypeptide(L)'
;MGKKLESNFTNMVVVLFSVTLIASAAVGYVYSLTAGPIEAAKQAKQVNAIREVIPGEFDNDPNADVWKSQTADGGELEFYPAKKNGELIGTAVKTYTNNGFGGKIWLMVGFNPDGSVANYSVLEHKETPGLGSKMDVWFTPNGKGNITGKTPGTQGLKVSKDGGDVDAITAATISSRAFLDAVNRAAAGLAGNADAASGATQQTK
;
A
#
# COMPACT_ATOMS: atom_id res chain seq x y z
N MET A 1 27.87 49.30 15.21
CA MET A 1 27.32 49.81 13.95
C MET A 1 27.90 48.95 12.83
N GLY A 2 27.17 47.91 12.37
CA GLY A 2 27.69 46.99 11.36
C GLY A 2 27.83 47.71 10.02
N LYS A 3 29.02 47.65 9.41
CA LYS A 3 29.29 48.19 8.07
C LYS A 3 28.32 47.51 7.10
N LYS A 4 27.41 48.26 6.46
CA LYS A 4 26.48 47.69 5.46
C LYS A 4 27.33 47.15 4.31
N LEU A 5 27.25 45.84 4.07
CA LEU A 5 27.83 45.23 2.88
C LEU A 5 27.07 45.75 1.66
N GLU A 6 27.78 46.29 0.67
CA GLU A 6 27.13 46.73 -0.56
C GLU A 6 26.54 45.53 -1.31
N SER A 7 25.30 45.67 -1.76
CA SER A 7 24.59 44.64 -2.51
C SER A 7 25.12 44.61 -3.95
N ASN A 8 26.19 43.85 -4.18
CA ASN A 8 26.68 43.51 -5.51
C ASN A 8 26.32 42.04 -5.84
N PHE A 9 26.31 41.71 -7.13
CA PHE A 9 25.92 40.38 -7.62
C PHE A 9 26.68 39.25 -6.91
N THR A 10 27.99 39.40 -6.71
CA THR A 10 28.85 38.42 -6.03
C THR A 10 28.43 38.22 -4.57
N ASN A 11 28.18 39.29 -3.82
CA ASN A 11 27.74 39.23 -2.43
C ASN A 11 26.37 38.55 -2.32
N MET A 12 25.44 38.82 -3.24
CA MET A 12 24.14 38.14 -3.28
C MET A 12 24.29 36.64 -3.53
N VAL A 13 25.15 36.24 -4.48
CA VAL A 13 25.42 34.82 -4.78
C VAL A 13 26.03 34.11 -3.57
N VAL A 14 27.04 34.71 -2.93
CA VAL A 14 27.73 34.13 -1.77
C VAL A 14 26.78 33.97 -0.58
N VAL A 15 25.96 35.00 -0.30
CA VAL A 15 24.98 34.94 0.80
C VAL A 15 23.94 33.87 0.53
N LEU A 16 23.35 33.85 -0.68
CA LEU A 16 22.35 32.84 -1.03
C LEU A 16 22.93 31.43 -0.95
N PHE A 17 24.12 31.21 -1.53
CA PHE A 17 24.79 29.92 -1.48
C PHE A 17 25.09 29.48 -0.04
N SER A 18 25.56 30.39 0.81
CA SER A 18 25.85 30.05 2.21
C SER A 18 24.59 29.67 2.97
N VAL A 19 23.50 30.42 2.77
CA VAL A 19 22.21 30.13 3.41
C VAL A 19 21.63 28.80 2.91
N THR A 20 21.67 28.52 1.61
CA THR A 20 21.17 27.25 1.05
C THR A 20 22.03 26.07 1.47
N LEU A 21 23.36 26.24 1.57
CA LEU A 21 24.26 25.22 2.06
C LEU A 21 23.96 24.87 3.53
N ILE A 22 23.81 25.88 4.39
CA ILE A 22 23.48 25.66 5.79
C ILE A 22 22.09 25.02 5.94
N ALA A 23 21.10 25.50 5.19
CA ALA A 23 19.74 24.94 5.23
C ALA A 23 19.70 23.48 4.76
N SER A 24 20.38 23.15 3.66
CA SER A 24 20.44 21.78 3.15
C SER A 24 21.20 20.83 4.09
N ALA A 25 22.30 21.30 4.70
CA ALA A 25 23.02 20.54 5.73
C ALA A 25 22.15 20.27 6.96
N ALA A 26 21.39 21.28 7.42
CA ALA A 26 20.48 21.13 8.56
C ALA A 26 19.37 20.10 8.26
N VAL A 27 18.73 20.18 7.08
CA VAL A 27 17.70 19.22 6.65
C VAL A 27 18.28 17.81 6.51
N GLY A 28 19.46 17.68 5.89
CA GLY A 28 20.15 16.40 5.73
C GLY A 28 20.51 15.76 7.08
N TYR A 29 20.96 16.55 8.05
CA TYR A 29 21.25 16.07 9.40
C TYR A 29 19.99 15.58 10.11
N VAL A 30 18.91 16.35 10.09
CA VAL A 30 17.61 15.94 10.66
C VAL A 30 17.09 14.67 9.98
N TYR A 31 17.23 14.56 8.66
CA TYR A 31 16.87 13.35 7.92
C TYR A 31 17.70 12.15 8.39
N SER A 32 19.02 12.29 8.57
CA SER A 32 19.89 11.18 9.01
C SER A 32 19.51 10.64 10.40
N LEU A 33 19.09 11.53 11.31
CA LEU A 33 18.64 11.14 12.65
C LEU A 33 17.24 10.50 12.65
N THR A 34 16.38 10.89 11.71
CA THR A 34 14.98 10.43 11.65
C THR A 34 14.77 9.22 10.74
N ALA A 35 15.68 8.96 9.80
CA ALA A 35 15.55 7.86 8.84
C ALA A 35 15.37 6.49 9.51
N GLY A 36 16.23 6.16 10.49
CA GLY A 36 16.14 4.88 11.22
C GLY A 36 14.80 4.69 11.94
N PRO A 37 14.35 5.63 12.79
CA PRO A 37 13.04 5.57 13.42
C PRO A 37 11.87 5.49 12.43
N ILE A 38 11.95 6.18 11.29
CA ILE A 38 10.93 6.13 10.24
C ILE A 38 10.85 4.73 9.61
N GLU A 39 11.99 4.11 9.32
CA GLU A 39 12.01 2.75 8.79
C GLU A 39 11.45 1.74 9.79
N ALA A 40 11.86 1.83 11.06
CA ALA A 40 11.31 0.98 12.11
C ALA A 40 9.79 1.14 12.26
N ALA A 41 9.30 2.37 12.20
CA ALA A 41 7.85 2.66 12.23
C ALA A 41 7.12 2.10 11.00
N LYS A 42 7.72 2.17 9.81
CA LYS A 42 7.16 1.56 8.59
C LYS A 42 7.07 0.05 8.69
N GLN A 43 8.12 -0.61 9.19
CA GLN A 43 8.12 -2.05 9.40
C GLN A 43 7.07 -2.46 10.43
N ALA A 44 7.01 -1.76 11.57
CA ALA A 44 5.98 -2.01 12.58
C ALA A 44 4.56 -1.81 12.03
N LYS A 45 4.33 -0.76 11.22
CA LYS A 45 3.05 -0.54 10.54
C LYS A 45 2.71 -1.67 9.58
N GLN A 46 3.70 -2.19 8.83
CA GLN A 46 3.50 -3.32 7.93
C GLN A 46 3.11 -4.58 8.70
N VAL A 47 3.84 -4.93 9.77
CA VAL A 47 3.51 -6.10 10.61
C VAL A 47 2.13 -5.97 11.24
N ASN A 48 1.78 -4.80 11.74
CA ASN A 48 0.44 -4.55 12.30
C ASN A 48 -0.65 -4.64 11.23
N ALA A 49 -0.41 -4.12 10.03
CA ALA A 49 -1.34 -4.24 8.92
C ALA A 49 -1.55 -5.70 8.51
N ILE A 50 -0.49 -6.52 8.47
CA ILE A 50 -0.60 -7.97 8.20
C ILE A 50 -1.56 -8.62 9.23
N ARG A 51 -1.37 -8.34 10.52
CA ARG A 51 -2.24 -8.84 11.60
C ARG A 51 -3.68 -8.35 11.51
N GLU A 52 -3.89 -7.12 11.04
CA GLU A 52 -5.22 -6.54 10.88
C GLU A 52 -6.00 -7.16 9.71
N VAL A 53 -5.29 -7.53 8.64
CA VAL A 53 -5.97 -7.98 7.42
C VAL A 53 -6.19 -9.49 7.32
N ILE A 54 -5.40 -10.29 8.04
CA ILE A 54 -5.52 -11.74 8.02
C ILE A 54 -6.68 -12.19 8.92
N PRO A 55 -7.51 -13.14 8.46
CA PRO A 55 -8.56 -13.72 9.29
C PRO A 55 -7.94 -14.53 10.45
N GLY A 56 -8.24 -14.14 11.69
CA GLY A 56 -7.86 -14.90 12.89
C GLY A 56 -6.38 -14.81 13.28
N GLU A 57 -5.97 -15.67 14.20
CA GLU A 57 -4.61 -15.70 14.73
C GLU A 57 -3.74 -16.71 13.96
N PHE A 58 -2.55 -16.28 13.52
CA PHE A 58 -1.50 -17.11 12.92
C PHE A 58 -0.30 -17.24 13.87
N ASP A 59 0.47 -18.32 13.74
CA ASP A 59 1.63 -18.63 14.59
C ASP A 59 2.98 -18.56 13.87
N ASN A 60 2.97 -18.49 12.54
CA ASN A 60 4.18 -18.31 11.74
C ASN A 60 4.65 -16.84 11.75
N ASP A 61 5.90 -16.60 11.33
CA ASP A 61 6.35 -15.28 10.91
C ASP A 61 5.99 -15.08 9.42
N PRO A 62 5.02 -14.22 9.06
CA PRO A 62 4.62 -14.02 7.68
C PRO A 62 5.72 -13.39 6.82
N ASN A 63 6.74 -12.77 7.44
CA ASN A 63 7.88 -12.21 6.72
C ASN A 63 8.91 -13.27 6.31
N ALA A 64 8.91 -14.45 6.97
CA ALA A 64 9.85 -15.52 6.66
C ALA A 64 9.56 -16.18 5.30
N ASP A 65 8.28 -16.28 4.94
CA ASP A 65 7.79 -16.94 3.72
C ASP A 65 7.32 -15.92 2.65
N VAL A 66 7.83 -14.67 2.71
CA VAL A 66 7.43 -13.62 1.76
C VAL A 66 7.87 -13.94 0.34
N TRP A 67 6.98 -13.78 -0.64
CA TRP A 67 7.35 -13.79 -2.05
C TRP A 67 6.94 -12.49 -2.74
N LYS A 68 7.58 -12.21 -3.87
CA LYS A 68 7.46 -10.96 -4.60
C LYS A 68 7.07 -11.22 -6.05
N SER A 69 6.15 -10.41 -6.58
CA SER A 69 5.80 -10.43 -8.00
C SER A 69 6.05 -9.05 -8.60
N GLN A 70 6.83 -9.02 -9.68
CA GLN A 70 7.02 -7.80 -10.47
C GLN A 70 5.73 -7.50 -11.25
N THR A 71 5.39 -6.23 -11.34
CA THR A 71 4.26 -5.76 -12.14
C THR A 71 4.75 -5.18 -13.47
N ALA A 72 3.89 -5.15 -14.48
CA ALA A 72 4.24 -4.65 -15.81
C ALA A 72 4.66 -3.17 -15.82
N ASP A 73 4.23 -2.38 -14.82
CA ASP A 73 4.59 -0.99 -14.63
C ASP A 73 5.87 -0.79 -13.79
N GLY A 74 6.64 -1.86 -13.55
CA GLY A 74 7.94 -1.83 -12.87
C GLY A 74 7.85 -1.66 -11.35
N GLY A 75 6.69 -1.91 -10.75
CA GLY A 75 6.57 -2.02 -9.31
C GLY A 75 6.55 -3.48 -8.84
N GLU A 76 6.30 -3.65 -7.55
CA GLU A 76 6.38 -4.94 -6.88
C GLU A 76 5.17 -5.13 -5.96
N LEU A 77 4.59 -6.33 -6.02
CA LEU A 77 3.63 -6.83 -5.04
C LEU A 77 4.37 -7.76 -4.08
N GLU A 78 4.12 -7.64 -2.78
CA GLU A 78 4.70 -8.51 -1.75
C GLU A 78 3.56 -9.33 -1.11
N PHE A 79 3.79 -10.62 -0.94
CA PHE A 79 2.78 -11.56 -0.44
C PHE A 79 3.30 -12.24 0.82
N TYR A 80 2.52 -12.18 1.89
CA TYR A 80 2.85 -12.67 3.22
C TYR A 80 1.83 -13.77 3.61
N PRO A 81 2.18 -15.05 3.43
CA PRO A 81 1.30 -16.15 3.79
C PRO A 81 1.22 -16.28 5.32
N ALA A 82 0.01 -16.42 5.84
CA ALA A 82 -0.25 -16.66 7.25
C ALA A 82 -0.72 -18.09 7.47
N LYS A 83 -0.08 -18.77 8.40
CA LYS A 83 -0.33 -20.16 8.75
C LYS A 83 -0.66 -20.29 10.23
N LYS A 84 -1.52 -21.25 10.56
CA LYS A 84 -1.80 -21.68 11.93
C LYS A 84 -1.64 -23.18 11.99
N ASN A 85 -0.81 -23.69 12.89
CA ASN A 85 -0.49 -25.12 12.98
C ASN A 85 -0.03 -25.74 11.64
N GLY A 86 0.62 -24.94 10.78
CA GLY A 86 1.05 -25.37 9.45
C GLY A 86 -0.01 -25.27 8.33
N GLU A 87 -1.27 -24.95 8.64
CA GLU A 87 -2.33 -24.76 7.66
C GLU A 87 -2.44 -23.29 7.23
N LEU A 88 -2.55 -23.02 5.93
CA LEU A 88 -2.70 -21.66 5.40
C LEU A 88 -4.10 -21.12 5.74
N ILE A 89 -4.15 -20.08 6.59
CA ILE A 89 -5.41 -19.44 6.99
C ILE A 89 -5.71 -18.17 6.18
N GLY A 90 -4.71 -17.63 5.48
CA GLY A 90 -4.88 -16.47 4.61
C GLY A 90 -3.55 -15.96 4.07
N THR A 91 -3.61 -15.00 3.15
CA THR A 91 -2.43 -14.32 2.60
C THR A 91 -2.66 -12.82 2.62
N ALA A 92 -1.76 -12.08 3.26
CA ALA A 92 -1.74 -10.62 3.17
C ALA A 92 -0.92 -10.20 1.95
N VAL A 93 -1.43 -9.28 1.15
CA VAL A 93 -0.78 -8.81 -0.08
C VAL A 93 -0.61 -7.31 0.00
N LYS A 94 0.65 -6.87 0.02
CA LYS A 94 1.01 -5.46 -0.10
C LYS A 94 0.99 -5.10 -1.57
N THR A 95 0.05 -4.23 -1.91
CA THR A 95 -0.26 -3.81 -3.27
C THR A 95 -0.25 -2.29 -3.37
N TYR A 96 -0.24 -1.79 -4.60
CA TYR A 96 -0.31 -0.37 -4.85
C TYR A 96 -1.11 -0.06 -6.11
N THR A 97 -1.47 1.21 -6.24
CA THR A 97 -1.92 1.81 -7.49
C THR A 97 -1.30 3.19 -7.66
N ASN A 98 -1.06 3.58 -8.90
CA ASN A 98 -0.65 4.95 -9.26
C ASN A 98 -1.85 5.82 -9.68
N ASN A 99 -3.06 5.28 -9.66
CA ASN A 99 -4.26 5.90 -10.20
C ASN A 99 -5.07 6.72 -9.16
N GLY A 100 -4.52 6.94 -7.96
CA GLY A 100 -5.16 7.76 -6.93
C GLY A 100 -5.25 9.24 -7.35
N PHE A 101 -6.21 9.97 -6.79
CA PHE A 101 -6.38 11.39 -7.12
C PHE A 101 -5.17 12.24 -6.66
N GLY A 102 -4.62 11.91 -5.49
CA GLY A 102 -3.39 12.47 -4.93
C GLY A 102 -2.12 11.70 -5.32
N GLY A 103 -2.23 10.71 -6.22
CA GLY A 103 -1.12 9.89 -6.70
C GLY A 103 -1.10 8.48 -6.11
N LYS A 104 0.10 8.02 -5.73
CA LYS A 104 0.32 6.62 -5.33
C LYS A 104 -0.41 6.28 -4.02
N ILE A 105 -1.09 5.14 -4.03
CA ILE A 105 -1.78 4.56 -2.87
C ILE A 105 -1.16 3.18 -2.61
N TRP A 106 -0.79 2.92 -1.36
CA TRP A 106 -0.34 1.61 -0.87
C TRP A 106 -1.38 1.00 0.04
N LEU A 107 -1.72 -0.26 -0.21
CA LEU A 107 -2.67 -1.04 0.57
C LEU A 107 -2.03 -2.34 1.01
N MET A 108 -2.47 -2.83 2.16
CA MET A 108 -2.34 -4.22 2.57
C MET A 108 -3.73 -4.84 2.43
N VAL A 109 -3.85 -5.93 1.66
CA VAL A 109 -5.13 -6.62 1.45
C VAL A 109 -4.99 -8.06 1.92
N GLY A 110 -5.83 -8.49 2.84
CA GLY A 110 -5.87 -9.86 3.32
C GLY A 110 -6.89 -10.66 2.52
N PHE A 111 -6.47 -11.83 2.04
CA PHE A 111 -7.33 -12.78 1.37
C PHE A 111 -7.50 -14.04 2.22
N ASN A 112 -8.71 -14.55 2.25
CA ASN A 112 -9.01 -15.91 2.71
C ASN A 112 -8.41 -16.94 1.74
N PRO A 113 -8.28 -18.22 2.15
CA PRO A 113 -7.76 -19.28 1.28
C PRO A 113 -8.61 -19.53 0.02
N ASP A 114 -9.88 -19.13 0.04
CA ASP A 114 -10.80 -19.20 -1.11
C ASP A 114 -10.66 -18.01 -2.10
N GLY A 115 -9.75 -17.07 -1.82
CA GLY A 115 -9.52 -15.88 -2.64
C GLY A 115 -10.50 -14.73 -2.39
N SER A 116 -11.43 -14.86 -1.45
CA SER A 116 -12.28 -13.75 -1.01
C SER A 116 -11.50 -12.76 -0.14
N VAL A 117 -11.86 -11.47 -0.21
CA VAL A 117 -11.24 -10.43 0.62
C VAL A 117 -11.66 -10.63 2.08
N ALA A 118 -10.70 -10.88 2.97
CA ALA A 118 -10.93 -10.99 4.40
C ALA A 118 -11.06 -9.60 5.04
N ASN A 119 -10.06 -8.74 4.80
CA ASN A 119 -10.03 -7.36 5.27
C ASN A 119 -8.92 -6.58 4.52
N TYR A 120 -8.80 -5.27 4.75
CA TYR A 120 -7.73 -4.45 4.19
C TYR A 120 -7.28 -3.36 5.19
N SER A 121 -6.08 -2.83 4.97
CA SER A 121 -5.51 -1.72 5.73
C SER A 121 -4.77 -0.79 4.78
N VAL A 122 -4.98 0.52 4.94
CA VAL A 122 -4.36 1.53 4.08
C VAL A 122 -2.99 1.91 4.66
N LEU A 123 -1.93 1.65 3.90
CA LEU A 123 -0.56 1.87 4.34
C LEU A 123 -0.13 3.32 4.12
N GLU A 124 -0.41 3.88 2.94
CA GLU A 124 -0.03 5.24 2.57
C GLU A 124 -0.91 5.76 1.43
N HIS A 125 -1.34 7.03 1.51
CA HIS A 125 -2.00 7.74 0.42
C HIS A 125 -1.84 9.25 0.59
N LYS A 126 -2.15 10.02 -0.46
CA LYS A 126 -2.16 11.49 -0.44
C LYS A 126 -3.49 12.10 -0.89
N GLU A 127 -4.56 11.30 -0.86
CA GLU A 127 -5.90 11.74 -1.22
C GLU A 127 -6.41 12.91 -0.36
N THR A 128 -7.34 13.68 -0.93
CA THR A 128 -7.96 14.83 -0.27
C THR A 128 -8.62 14.44 1.06
N PRO A 129 -8.23 15.06 2.19
CA PRO A 129 -8.84 14.82 3.49
C PRO A 129 -10.36 15.04 3.49
N GLY A 130 -11.11 14.11 4.08
CA GLY A 130 -12.57 14.17 4.16
C GLY A 130 -13.32 13.75 2.89
N LEU A 131 -12.59 13.52 1.79
CA LEU A 131 -13.11 12.97 0.54
C LEU A 131 -12.50 11.58 0.32
N GLY A 132 -11.41 11.50 -0.46
CA GLY A 132 -10.76 10.22 -0.79
C GLY A 132 -10.15 9.51 0.42
N SER A 133 -9.74 10.26 1.45
CA SER A 133 -9.24 9.66 2.71
C SER A 133 -10.26 8.79 3.43
N LYS A 134 -11.56 8.87 3.08
CA LYS A 134 -12.58 7.97 3.64
C LYS A 134 -12.35 6.50 3.27
N MET A 135 -11.45 6.20 2.33
CA MET A 135 -11.12 4.83 1.95
C MET A 135 -10.66 3.97 3.13
N ASP A 136 -10.14 4.55 4.21
CA ASP A 136 -9.75 3.80 5.42
C ASP A 136 -10.91 3.03 6.05
N VAL A 137 -12.14 3.52 5.89
CA VAL A 137 -13.33 2.95 6.53
C VAL A 137 -14.44 2.59 5.54
N TRP A 138 -14.46 3.21 4.35
CA TRP A 138 -15.59 3.14 3.43
C TRP A 138 -15.83 1.74 2.83
N PHE A 139 -14.76 0.98 2.63
CA PHE A 139 -14.83 -0.35 2.02
C PHE A 139 -14.82 -1.48 3.06
N THR A 140 -14.88 -1.15 4.36
CA THR A 140 -14.96 -2.12 5.47
C THR A 140 -16.38 -2.71 5.58
N PRO A 141 -16.61 -3.75 6.40
CA PRO A 141 -17.95 -4.31 6.65
C PRO A 141 -19.00 -3.29 7.08
N ASN A 142 -18.59 -2.24 7.79
CA ASN A 142 -19.49 -1.18 8.28
C ASN A 142 -19.64 -0.01 7.30
N GLY A 143 -18.86 -0.03 6.20
CA GLY A 143 -18.85 1.00 5.18
C GLY A 143 -19.88 0.74 4.08
N LYS A 144 -20.20 1.80 3.31
CA LYS A 144 -21.19 1.69 2.22
C LYS A 144 -20.66 0.88 1.03
N GLY A 145 -19.35 0.90 0.80
CA GLY A 145 -18.70 0.20 -0.30
C GLY A 145 -18.11 -1.15 0.12
N ASN A 146 -18.66 -1.85 1.10
CA ASN A 146 -18.06 -3.06 1.68
C ASN A 146 -17.56 -4.06 0.61
N ILE A 147 -16.28 -4.42 0.67
CA ILE A 147 -15.66 -5.43 -0.20
C ILE A 147 -15.38 -6.77 0.50
N THR A 148 -15.61 -6.84 1.81
CA THR A 148 -15.34 -8.03 2.62
C THR A 148 -16.20 -9.20 2.17
N GLY A 149 -15.58 -10.37 2.00
CA GLY A 149 -16.21 -11.58 1.47
C GLY A 149 -16.43 -11.58 -0.05
N LYS A 150 -16.11 -10.49 -0.77
CA LYS A 150 -16.14 -10.48 -2.23
C LYS A 150 -14.86 -11.10 -2.79
N THR A 151 -15.01 -11.87 -3.87
CA THR A 151 -13.88 -12.42 -4.63
C THR A 151 -13.73 -11.62 -5.91
N PRO A 152 -12.61 -10.90 -6.13
CA PRO A 152 -12.44 -10.06 -7.32
C PRO A 152 -12.58 -10.77 -8.68
N GLY A 153 -12.48 -12.10 -8.73
CA GLY A 153 -12.75 -12.89 -9.94
C GLY A 153 -11.91 -12.44 -11.15
N THR A 154 -12.32 -12.84 -12.35
CA THR A 154 -11.65 -12.42 -13.61
C THR A 154 -12.03 -11.00 -14.05
N GLN A 155 -13.19 -10.49 -13.63
CA GLN A 155 -13.65 -9.16 -14.04
C GLN A 155 -13.22 -8.02 -13.10
N GLY A 156 -12.71 -8.33 -11.92
CA GLY A 156 -12.34 -7.37 -10.89
C GLY A 156 -13.55 -6.75 -10.19
N LEU A 157 -13.34 -6.27 -8.96
CA LEU A 157 -14.28 -5.40 -8.27
C LEU A 157 -14.33 -4.04 -8.98
N LYS A 158 -15.55 -3.54 -9.22
CA LYS A 158 -15.79 -2.25 -9.87
C LYS A 158 -16.82 -1.45 -9.11
N VAL A 159 -16.75 -0.13 -9.26
CA VAL A 159 -17.77 0.73 -8.69
C VAL A 159 -19.10 0.56 -9.42
N SER A 160 -20.22 0.75 -8.72
CA SER A 160 -21.57 0.63 -9.28
C SER A 160 -21.81 1.51 -10.51
N LYS A 161 -21.18 2.70 -10.55
CA LYS A 161 -21.21 3.61 -11.70
C LYS A 161 -20.52 3.08 -12.96
N ASP A 162 -19.64 2.09 -12.81
CA ASP A 162 -18.90 1.45 -13.90
C ASP A 162 -19.41 0.03 -14.17
N GLY A 163 -20.62 -0.30 -13.70
CA GLY A 163 -21.29 -1.59 -13.90
C GLY A 163 -20.89 -2.68 -12.90
N GLY A 164 -20.22 -2.33 -11.81
CA GLY A 164 -19.91 -3.24 -10.70
C GLY A 164 -20.94 -3.20 -9.57
N ASP A 165 -20.55 -3.71 -8.40
CA ASP A 165 -21.39 -3.89 -7.22
C ASP A 165 -20.84 -3.18 -5.97
N VAL A 166 -19.80 -2.35 -6.11
CA VAL A 166 -19.19 -1.61 -5.01
C VAL A 166 -19.63 -0.15 -5.04
N ASP A 167 -20.13 0.38 -3.93
CA ASP A 167 -20.46 1.79 -3.84
C ASP A 167 -19.21 2.67 -3.70
N ALA A 168 -19.06 3.63 -4.63
CA ALA A 168 -17.98 4.60 -4.59
C ALA A 168 -18.14 5.59 -3.42
N ILE A 169 -17.01 6.10 -2.92
CA ILE A 169 -16.99 7.23 -1.99
C ILE A 169 -17.64 8.43 -2.69
N THR A 170 -18.65 9.02 -2.03
CA THR A 170 -19.36 10.19 -2.54
C THR A 170 -18.38 11.32 -2.86
N ALA A 171 -18.46 11.86 -4.07
CA ALA A 171 -17.57 12.90 -4.60
C ALA A 171 -16.07 12.53 -4.69
N ALA A 172 -15.70 11.25 -4.53
CA ALA A 172 -14.32 10.76 -4.65
C ALA A 172 -14.25 9.46 -5.48
N THR A 173 -14.86 9.47 -6.67
CA THR A 173 -14.93 8.30 -7.56
C THR A 173 -13.54 7.89 -8.09
N ILE A 174 -12.64 8.84 -8.33
CA ILE A 174 -11.26 8.53 -8.77
C ILE A 174 -10.52 7.73 -7.68
N SER A 175 -10.55 8.20 -6.44
CA SER A 175 -9.98 7.48 -5.28
C SER A 175 -10.59 6.09 -5.11
N SER A 176 -11.90 5.96 -5.32
CA SER A 176 -12.60 4.67 -5.21
C SER A 176 -12.17 3.67 -6.27
N ARG A 177 -12.05 4.12 -7.53
CA ARG A 177 -11.55 3.30 -8.64
C ARG A 177 -10.11 2.87 -8.40
N ALA A 178 -9.27 3.79 -7.92
CA ALA A 178 -7.88 3.51 -7.60
C ALA A 178 -7.76 2.45 -6.50
N PHE A 179 -8.55 2.58 -5.43
CA PHE A 179 -8.60 1.59 -4.36
C PHE A 179 -8.97 0.19 -4.89
N LEU A 180 -10.02 0.08 -5.70
CA LEU A 180 -10.43 -1.19 -6.28
C LEU A 180 -9.40 -1.75 -7.29
N ASP A 181 -8.74 -0.89 -8.07
CA ASP A 181 -7.62 -1.29 -8.94
C ASP A 181 -6.48 -1.95 -8.14
N ALA A 182 -6.08 -1.37 -7.01
CA ALA A 182 -5.07 -1.95 -6.14
C ALA A 182 -5.50 -3.31 -5.56
N VAL A 183 -6.76 -3.45 -5.13
CA VAL A 183 -7.33 -4.73 -4.65
C VAL A 183 -7.35 -5.78 -5.78
N ASN A 184 -7.77 -5.39 -6.98
CA ASN A 184 -7.82 -6.29 -8.13
C ASN A 184 -6.41 -6.76 -8.54
N ARG A 185 -5.41 -5.88 -8.49
CA ARG A 185 -4.00 -6.24 -8.73
C ARG A 185 -3.51 -7.28 -7.73
N ALA A 186 -3.84 -7.11 -6.46
CA ALA A 186 -3.48 -8.06 -5.41
C ALA A 186 -4.10 -9.44 -5.65
N ALA A 187 -5.40 -9.48 -5.98
CA ALA A 187 -6.11 -10.71 -6.27
C ALA A 187 -5.59 -11.42 -7.53
N ALA A 188 -5.30 -10.67 -8.60
CA ALA A 188 -4.73 -11.23 -9.83
C ALA A 188 -3.34 -11.81 -9.60
N GLY A 189 -2.49 -11.11 -8.83
CA GLY A 189 -1.16 -11.61 -8.46
C GLY A 189 -1.21 -12.86 -7.59
N LEU A 190 -2.20 -12.95 -6.68
CA LEU A 190 -2.41 -14.13 -5.83
C LEU A 190 -2.87 -15.34 -6.66
N ALA A 191 -3.83 -15.15 -7.56
CA ALA A 191 -4.35 -16.20 -8.43
C ALA A 191 -3.28 -16.76 -9.38
N GLY A 192 -2.49 -15.88 -10.02
CA GLY A 192 -1.42 -16.31 -10.93
C GLY A 192 -0.34 -17.16 -10.25
N ASN A 193 -0.14 -17.01 -8.92
CA ASN A 193 0.80 -17.84 -8.17
C ASN A 193 0.17 -19.15 -7.67
N ALA A 194 -1.13 -19.18 -7.37
CA ALA A 194 -1.85 -20.41 -7.01
C ALA A 194 -1.87 -21.42 -8.18
N ASP A 195 -2.02 -20.93 -9.41
CA ASP A 195 -1.92 -21.77 -10.62
C ASP A 195 -0.49 -22.33 -10.82
N ALA A 196 0.53 -21.55 -10.48
CA ALA A 196 1.93 -21.99 -10.54
C ALA A 196 2.29 -23.03 -9.45
N ALA A 197 1.73 -22.87 -8.24
CA ALA A 197 1.95 -23.80 -7.13
C ALA A 197 1.18 -25.13 -7.30
N SER A 198 -0.02 -25.10 -7.88
CA SER A 198 -0.82 -26.32 -8.15
C SER A 198 -0.24 -27.18 -9.29
N GLY A 199 0.46 -26.56 -10.24
CA GLY A 199 1.16 -27.28 -11.33
C GLY A 199 2.41 -28.06 -10.88
N ALA A 200 2.93 -27.82 -9.68
CA ALA A 200 4.12 -28.51 -9.17
C ALA A 200 3.83 -29.89 -8.52
N THR A 201 2.57 -30.34 -8.48
CA THR A 201 2.22 -31.66 -7.95
C THR A 201 1.75 -32.59 -9.07
N GLN A 202 2.71 -33.20 -9.77
CA GLN A 202 2.73 -34.60 -10.25
C GLN A 202 3.75 -34.78 -11.39
N GLN A 203 4.99 -35.10 -11.02
CA GLN A 203 5.77 -36.10 -11.75
C GLN A 203 6.46 -37.00 -10.73
N THR A 204 5.67 -37.90 -10.14
CA THR A 204 6.19 -39.10 -9.51
C THR A 204 6.62 -40.03 -10.64
N LYS A 205 7.90 -40.37 -10.67
CA LYS A 205 8.45 -41.45 -11.52
C LYS A 205 8.42 -42.75 -10.74
#